data_AF-A0A9W4KJB4-F1
#
_entry.id   AF-A0A9W4KJB4-F1
#
_cell.length_a   1.000
_cell.length_b   1.000
_cell.length_c   1.000
_cell.angle_alpha   90.00
_cell.angle_beta   90.00
_cell.angle_gamma   90.00
#
_symmetry.space_group_name_H-M   'P 1'
#
loop_
_entity.id
_entity.type
_entity.pdbx_description
1 polymer ?
#
loop_
_entity_poly.entity_id
_entity_poly.type
_entity_poly.pdbx_seq_one_letter_code
_entity_poly.pdbx_strand_id
1 'polypeptide(L)'
;MSIRRLLPLGIFLWPVSVWPNPTECVHSPQARGRWLPGFDIHTDYEKKIPPSKLVEHELTVSNQVIAPDGYLTNGGGQWYRYLGRTIEANWGDTLRSSQVYEFRLMQYGTSCYHSHFSIQWAIKINGPSSMDYDVDQGPILMSDWYHADAFALYPTEILTPEAPIPGTNVMNGKGVFDCDPSEAPRCTGKHERHEIALKRGPHRDLNDFVPIQPYETDVLIVGIERYEILITADAEFTNGTNFWMHANYCDIGTWESRLGIIRYGALNTSDPYTPPVSEQHYGFGFQDPPPESLVPIVKRQVGKNMNSFDTPDYLRIGLQAWPNVSDPNSRIHTLLLTNRSICLDWSDPSLKKLTLDANPEFPPETSPVTLQLSDWELGVLPHPEQLHIKRCCHPSNHPRSVHPIHLHGHDYVILAQGEGPFPDDVVPNLDNPAKRDGYYI
;
A
#
# COMPACT_ATOMS: atom_id res chain seq x y z
N MET A 1 82.94 26.14 -21.80
CA MET A 1 81.60 26.77 -21.75
C MET A 1 80.57 25.66 -21.60
N SER A 2 80.20 25.32 -20.36
CA SER A 2 79.09 24.41 -20.02
C SER A 2 78.89 24.54 -18.51
N ILE A 3 77.82 25.22 -18.09
CA ILE A 3 77.43 25.32 -16.68
C ILE A 3 76.40 24.22 -16.45
N ARG A 4 76.83 23.12 -15.81
CA ARG A 4 75.95 22.12 -15.22
C ARG A 4 75.47 22.66 -13.88
N ARG A 5 74.16 22.93 -13.75
CA ARG A 5 73.54 23.24 -12.46
C ARG A 5 73.24 21.95 -11.70
N LEU A 6 73.81 21.87 -10.50
CA LEU A 6 73.36 21.01 -9.40
C LEU A 6 72.03 21.54 -8.86
N LEU A 7 71.06 20.64 -8.66
CA LEU A 7 69.90 20.87 -7.80
C LEU A 7 69.97 19.84 -6.66
N PRO A 8 70.02 20.28 -5.38
CA PRO A 8 70.08 19.39 -4.23
C PRO A 8 68.67 18.92 -3.82
N LEU A 9 68.63 17.73 -3.20
CA LEU A 9 67.45 17.07 -2.66
C LEU A 9 66.65 17.99 -1.71
N GLY A 10 65.38 18.22 -2.05
CA GLY A 10 64.32 18.63 -1.12
C GLY A 10 63.35 17.46 -0.91
N ILE A 11 63.15 17.07 0.34
CA ILE A 11 62.20 16.06 0.77
C ILE A 11 60.79 16.59 0.48
N PHE A 12 60.09 15.98 -0.48
CA PHE A 12 58.64 16.16 -0.66
C PHE A 12 57.93 15.06 0.13
N LEU A 13 57.36 15.43 1.27
CA LEU A 13 56.34 14.67 1.96
C LEU A 13 55.12 14.59 1.02
N TRP A 14 54.86 13.40 0.48
CA TRP A 14 53.58 13.11 -0.13
C TRP A 14 52.52 13.18 0.97
N PRO A 15 51.40 13.89 0.79
CA PRO A 15 50.26 13.69 1.65
C PRO A 15 49.85 12.22 1.48
N VAL A 16 50.01 11.46 2.56
CA VAL A 16 49.40 10.14 2.71
C VAL A 16 47.94 10.34 2.37
N SER A 17 47.48 9.68 1.31
CA SER A 17 46.05 9.51 1.04
C SER A 17 45.46 8.88 2.30
N VAL A 18 44.81 9.69 3.12
CA VAL A 18 44.00 9.22 4.22
C VAL A 18 42.85 8.47 3.56
N TRP A 19 42.96 7.15 3.55
CA TRP A 19 41.83 6.28 3.29
C TRP A 19 40.72 6.71 4.25
N PRO A 20 39.50 6.98 3.77
CA PRO A 20 38.43 7.41 4.67
C PRO A 20 38.24 6.33 5.74
N ASN A 21 38.21 6.79 7.00
CA ASN A 21 37.89 5.96 8.15
C ASN A 21 36.57 5.21 7.90
N PRO A 22 36.42 3.91 8.24
CA PRO A 22 35.20 3.14 8.00
C PRO A 22 33.98 3.54 8.87
N THR A 23 34.00 4.71 9.53
CA THR A 23 33.09 5.04 10.65
C THR A 23 31.98 6.02 10.33
N GLU A 24 31.76 6.43 9.07
CA GLU A 24 30.60 7.26 8.72
C GLU A 24 29.46 6.41 8.13
N CYS A 25 28.68 5.81 9.03
CA CYS A 25 27.37 5.22 8.75
C CYS A 25 26.33 6.33 8.55
N VAL A 26 26.38 7.04 7.43
CA VAL A 26 25.42 8.13 7.16
C VAL A 26 24.49 7.75 6.02
N HIS A 27 23.21 7.56 6.35
CA HIS A 27 22.13 7.52 5.36
C HIS A 27 22.17 8.82 4.54
N SER A 28 22.42 8.71 3.24
CA SER A 28 22.62 9.85 2.34
C SER A 28 22.10 9.53 0.94
N PRO A 29 21.95 10.53 0.05
CA PRO A 29 21.47 10.30 -1.30
C PRO A 29 22.26 9.25 -2.10
N GLN A 30 23.57 9.09 -1.83
CA GLN A 30 24.46 8.12 -2.48
C GLN A 30 24.73 6.86 -1.63
N ALA A 31 24.00 6.69 -0.53
CA ALA A 31 24.14 5.54 0.36
C ALA A 31 22.83 5.26 1.10
N ARG A 32 21.71 5.18 0.39
CA ARG A 32 20.36 4.97 0.97
C ARG A 32 20.19 3.59 1.59
N GLY A 33 20.98 2.61 1.18
CA GLY A 33 21.01 1.28 1.81
C GLY A 33 21.58 1.28 3.23
N ARG A 34 22.23 2.36 3.68
CA ARG A 34 22.76 2.50 5.05
C ARG A 34 21.77 3.26 5.94
N TRP A 35 21.70 2.92 7.23
CA TRP A 35 20.82 3.62 8.19
C TRP A 35 21.57 4.15 9.42
N LEU A 36 21.92 3.26 10.36
CA LEU A 36 22.64 3.55 11.60
C LEU A 36 23.77 2.53 11.79
N PRO A 37 24.74 2.76 12.69
CA PRO A 37 25.75 1.74 12.99
C PRO A 37 25.11 0.39 13.36
N GLY A 38 25.36 -0.62 12.53
CA GLY A 38 24.79 -1.97 12.67
C GLY A 38 23.36 -2.15 12.14
N PHE A 39 22.83 -1.18 11.39
CA PHE A 39 21.50 -1.22 10.75
C PHE A 39 21.57 -0.72 9.30
N ASP A 40 21.10 -1.54 8.37
CA ASP A 40 21.11 -1.31 6.93
C ASP A 40 19.96 -2.08 6.24
N ILE A 41 19.87 -1.98 4.91
CA ILE A 41 18.84 -2.63 4.09
C ILE A 41 18.85 -4.17 4.17
N HIS A 42 19.94 -4.78 4.65
CA HIS A 42 20.07 -6.22 4.81
C HIS A 42 19.78 -6.70 6.24
N THR A 43 19.52 -5.77 7.16
CA THR A 43 19.18 -6.09 8.53
C THR A 43 17.79 -6.72 8.60
N ASP A 44 17.69 -7.89 9.23
CA ASP A 44 16.42 -8.59 9.45
C ASP A 44 15.55 -7.80 10.44
N TYR A 45 14.69 -6.94 9.89
CA TYR A 45 13.86 -5.99 10.65
C TYR A 45 12.81 -6.66 11.54
N GLU A 46 12.46 -7.91 11.25
CA GLU A 46 11.57 -8.71 12.11
C GLU A 46 12.28 -9.18 13.39
N LYS A 47 13.63 -9.19 13.41
CA LYS A 47 14.44 -9.68 14.55
C LYS A 47 15.23 -8.60 15.25
N LYS A 48 15.64 -7.56 14.52
CA LYS A 48 16.59 -6.57 15.01
C LYS A 48 16.09 -5.16 14.70
N ILE A 49 15.95 -4.35 15.76
CA ILE A 49 15.33 -3.02 15.69
C ILE A 49 16.29 -1.95 16.22
N PRO A 50 16.39 -0.76 15.60
CA PRO A 50 17.20 0.35 16.09
C PRO A 50 16.76 0.89 17.46
N PRO A 51 17.64 1.66 18.14
CA PRO A 51 17.27 2.46 19.31
C PRO A 51 16.12 3.42 18.99
N SER A 52 15.22 3.61 19.95
CA SER A 52 13.95 4.33 19.75
C SER A 52 13.92 5.70 20.43
N LYS A 53 13.08 6.60 19.90
CA LYS A 53 12.51 7.74 20.64
C LYS A 53 10.98 7.66 20.60
N LEU A 54 10.33 8.41 21.51
CA LEU A 54 8.87 8.59 21.50
C LEU A 54 8.49 9.67 20.49
N VAL A 55 7.49 9.39 19.67
CA VAL A 55 6.87 10.34 18.73
C VAL A 55 5.37 10.40 19.03
N GLU A 56 4.90 11.56 19.48
CA GLU A 56 3.50 11.77 19.89
C GLU A 56 2.70 12.51 18.80
N HIS A 57 1.48 12.06 18.55
CA HIS A 57 0.56 12.68 17.59
C HIS A 57 -0.86 12.78 18.14
N GLU A 58 -1.55 13.87 17.82
CA GLU A 58 -2.96 14.04 18.14
C GLU A 58 -3.83 13.63 16.95
N LEU A 59 -4.77 12.72 17.18
CA LEU A 59 -5.78 12.34 16.19
C LEU A 59 -7.11 12.96 16.57
N THR A 60 -7.61 13.83 15.70
CA THR A 60 -8.93 14.45 15.81
C THR A 60 -9.81 13.97 14.66
N VAL A 61 -10.90 13.30 15.00
CA VAL A 61 -11.92 12.84 14.06
C VAL A 61 -13.11 13.78 14.14
N SER A 62 -13.50 14.38 13.00
CA SER A 62 -14.62 15.32 12.95
C SER A 62 -15.42 15.14 11.67
N ASN A 63 -16.74 15.35 11.74
CA ASN A 63 -17.61 15.35 10.58
C ASN A 63 -17.47 16.67 9.80
N GLN A 64 -17.26 16.62 8.48
CA GLN A 64 -17.04 17.79 7.63
C GLN A 64 -17.65 17.65 6.24
N VAL A 65 -18.23 18.74 5.72
CA VAL A 65 -18.55 18.83 4.29
C VAL A 65 -17.31 19.30 3.54
N ILE A 66 -16.88 18.54 2.54
CA ILE A 66 -15.68 18.81 1.75
C ILE A 66 -15.98 18.72 0.25
N ALA A 67 -15.12 19.32 -0.58
CA ALA A 67 -15.19 19.24 -2.04
C ALA A 67 -13.79 19.02 -2.66
N PRO A 68 -13.15 17.86 -2.43
CA PRO A 68 -11.81 17.56 -2.97
C PRO A 68 -11.69 17.67 -4.50
N ASP A 69 -12.79 17.39 -5.19
CA ASP A 69 -12.90 17.33 -6.64
C ASP A 69 -13.73 18.50 -7.24
N GLY A 70 -14.14 19.43 -6.39
CA GLY A 70 -15.01 20.54 -6.77
C GLY A 70 -16.50 20.32 -6.53
N TYR A 71 -16.93 19.17 -6.04
CA TYR A 71 -18.32 18.90 -5.69
C TYR A 71 -18.47 18.64 -4.18
N LEU A 72 -19.35 19.38 -3.52
CA LEU A 72 -19.57 19.23 -2.07
C LEU A 72 -20.15 17.87 -1.74
N THR A 73 -19.65 17.21 -0.71
CA THR A 73 -20.22 15.97 -0.14
C THR A 73 -21.57 16.19 0.56
N ASN A 74 -22.33 15.11 0.79
CA ASN A 74 -23.67 15.21 1.38
C ASN A 74 -23.60 15.79 2.80
N GLY A 75 -24.27 16.92 3.05
CA GLY A 75 -24.30 17.57 4.38
C GLY A 75 -25.06 16.80 5.48
N GLY A 76 -25.76 15.72 5.13
CA GLY A 76 -26.38 14.78 6.08
C GLY A 76 -25.55 13.52 6.35
N GLY A 77 -24.44 13.33 5.62
CA GLY A 77 -23.55 12.18 5.75
C GLY A 77 -22.49 12.38 6.82
N GLN A 78 -21.96 11.27 7.36
CA GLN A 78 -20.83 11.30 8.27
C GLN A 78 -19.53 11.24 7.45
N TRP A 79 -19.00 12.41 7.11
CA TRP A 79 -17.72 12.55 6.43
C TRP A 79 -16.65 12.85 7.47
N TYR A 80 -16.07 11.78 7.99
CA TYR A 80 -15.02 11.90 8.98
C TYR A 80 -13.71 12.27 8.32
N ARG A 81 -13.24 13.48 8.59
CA ARG A 81 -11.91 13.91 8.16
C ARG A 81 -10.93 13.77 9.32
N TYR A 82 -9.84 13.05 9.06
CA TYR A 82 -8.61 13.23 9.83
C TYR A 82 -8.00 14.57 9.44
N LEU A 83 -7.90 15.48 10.41
CA LEU A 83 -7.18 16.75 10.24
C LEU A 83 -5.66 16.59 10.45
N GLY A 84 -5.16 15.35 10.43
CA GLY A 84 -3.75 15.02 10.65
C GLY A 84 -2.89 15.19 9.40
N ARG A 85 -1.64 15.60 9.61
CA ARG A 85 -0.57 15.44 8.60
C ARG A 85 -0.13 13.98 8.60
N THR A 86 0.50 13.52 7.52
CA THR A 86 1.22 12.24 7.48
C THR A 86 2.02 12.06 8.77
N ILE A 87 1.82 10.93 9.46
CA ILE A 87 2.65 10.56 10.60
C ILE A 87 4.02 10.17 10.04
N GLU A 88 5.06 10.90 10.44
CA GLU A 88 6.43 10.63 10.02
C GLU A 88 7.30 10.32 11.23
N ALA A 89 7.94 9.15 11.21
CA ALA A 89 8.81 8.67 12.28
C ALA A 89 9.99 7.89 11.70
N ASN A 90 10.98 7.53 12.53
CA ASN A 90 12.12 6.74 12.11
C ASN A 90 11.94 5.28 12.52
N TRP A 91 12.58 4.36 11.76
CA TRP A 91 12.64 2.96 12.10
C TRP A 91 13.17 2.76 13.54
N GLY A 92 12.39 2.06 14.35
CA GLY A 92 12.67 1.80 15.76
C GLY A 92 11.93 2.69 16.74
N ASP A 93 11.42 3.86 16.33
CA ASP A 93 10.66 4.78 17.19
C ASP A 93 9.39 4.13 17.76
N THR A 94 8.87 4.69 18.86
CA THR A 94 7.58 4.33 19.44
C THR A 94 6.58 5.43 19.12
N LEU A 95 5.44 5.08 18.52
CA LEU A 95 4.35 6.01 18.25
C LEU A 95 3.33 5.98 19.38
N ARG A 96 2.81 7.16 19.74
CA ARG A 96 1.71 7.31 20.71
C ARG A 96 0.68 8.32 20.23
N SER A 97 -0.61 7.99 20.38
CA SER A 97 -1.73 8.87 20.00
C SER A 97 -2.60 9.36 21.19
N SER A 98 -3.48 10.34 20.94
CA SER A 98 -4.39 10.97 21.91
C SER A 98 -5.45 10.02 22.46
N GLN A 99 -5.99 9.11 21.63
CA GLN A 99 -6.42 7.79 22.10
C GLN A 99 -5.16 6.93 22.18
N VAL A 100 -4.84 6.38 23.35
CA VAL A 100 -3.53 5.78 23.59
C VAL A 100 -3.40 4.44 22.86
N TYR A 101 -3.06 4.50 21.58
CA TYR A 101 -2.40 3.43 20.84
C TYR A 101 -0.91 3.65 20.99
N GLU A 102 -0.21 2.64 21.53
CA GLU A 102 1.23 2.65 21.67
C GLU A 102 1.80 1.40 21.03
N PHE A 103 2.62 1.59 20.00
CA PHE A 103 3.29 0.49 19.31
C PHE A 103 4.67 0.93 18.84
N ARG A 104 5.57 -0.04 18.79
CA ARG A 104 6.94 0.17 18.33
C ARG A 104 7.01 -0.07 16.83
N LEU A 105 7.68 0.83 16.12
CA LEU A 105 7.90 0.74 14.68
C LEU A 105 9.00 -0.27 14.37
N MET A 106 8.61 -1.53 14.26
CA MET A 106 9.52 -2.65 13.95
C MET A 106 9.88 -2.71 12.46
N GLN A 107 9.01 -2.18 11.60
CA GLN A 107 9.21 -2.07 10.16
C GLN A 107 9.49 -0.63 9.72
N TYR A 108 9.96 -0.46 8.49
CA TYR A 108 10.18 0.82 7.82
C TYR A 108 9.66 0.78 6.39
N GLY A 109 9.34 1.93 5.82
CA GLY A 109 8.64 2.05 4.54
C GLY A 109 7.37 2.88 4.70
N THR A 110 6.36 2.59 3.89
CA THR A 110 5.11 3.36 3.87
C THR A 110 3.91 2.46 4.06
N SER A 111 2.97 2.96 4.83
CA SER A 111 1.70 2.30 5.03
C SER A 111 0.61 3.33 5.24
N CYS A 112 -0.49 2.87 5.78
CA CYS A 112 -1.63 3.69 6.12
C CYS A 112 -2.07 3.40 7.56
N TYR A 113 -2.69 4.38 8.19
CA TYR A 113 -3.56 4.14 9.33
C TYR A 113 -4.97 4.48 8.90
N HIS A 114 -5.90 3.61 9.25
CA HIS A 114 -7.29 3.78 8.90
C HIS A 114 -8.17 3.36 10.05
N SER A 115 -9.28 4.06 10.21
CA SER A 115 -10.39 3.57 10.98
C SER A 115 -10.75 2.19 10.44
N HIS A 116 -10.66 1.17 11.29
CA HIS A 116 -11.27 -0.13 11.07
C HIS A 116 -12.80 -0.10 11.32
N PHE A 117 -13.32 1.12 11.35
CA PHE A 117 -14.70 1.55 11.21
C PHE A 117 -14.72 2.62 10.11
N SER A 118 -14.46 2.24 8.85
CA SER A 118 -14.80 2.99 7.61
C SER A 118 -13.74 3.87 6.84
N ILE A 119 -12.54 4.30 7.31
CA ILE A 119 -11.76 5.42 6.64
C ILE A 119 -10.21 5.39 6.73
N GLN A 120 -9.41 5.81 5.71
CA GLN A 120 -7.93 5.66 5.61
C GLN A 120 -7.03 6.93 5.47
N TRP A 121 -5.77 6.87 5.92
CA TRP A 121 -4.72 7.92 5.83
C TRP A 121 -3.28 7.36 5.78
N ALA A 122 -2.24 8.15 5.43
CA ALA A 122 -0.85 7.70 5.30
C ALA A 122 0.01 7.72 6.59
N ILE A 123 0.88 6.73 6.76
CA ILE A 123 2.02 6.71 7.70
C ILE A 123 3.32 6.45 6.95
N LYS A 124 4.37 7.20 7.28
CA LYS A 124 5.70 7.07 6.70
C LYS A 124 6.71 6.78 7.81
N ILE A 125 7.48 5.71 7.64
CA ILE A 125 8.53 5.31 8.59
C ILE A 125 9.86 5.30 7.85
N ASN A 126 10.71 6.28 8.13
CA ASN A 126 12.01 6.43 7.50
C ASN A 126 12.94 5.27 7.87
N GLY A 127 13.61 4.70 6.87
CA GLY A 127 14.58 3.62 6.99
C GLY A 127 15.46 3.54 5.75
N PRO A 128 16.29 2.49 5.63
CA PRO A 128 17.10 2.29 4.43
C PRO A 128 16.23 1.99 3.19
N SER A 129 16.79 2.19 2.00
CA SER A 129 16.14 1.87 0.71
C SER A 129 17.04 1.00 -0.16
N SER A 130 16.44 0.21 -1.05
CA SER A 130 17.15 -0.65 -2.01
C SER A 130 17.77 0.12 -3.17
N MET A 131 17.42 1.41 -3.34
CA MET A 131 17.99 2.31 -4.34
C MET A 131 18.38 3.66 -3.75
N ASP A 132 19.39 4.27 -4.36
CA ASP A 132 19.81 5.63 -4.08
C ASP A 132 18.84 6.64 -4.73
N TYR A 133 18.49 7.69 -4.00
CA TYR A 133 17.58 8.74 -4.45
C TYR A 133 17.92 10.09 -3.79
N ASP A 134 17.67 11.17 -4.54
CA ASP A 134 17.99 12.53 -4.10
C ASP A 134 16.88 13.13 -3.25
N VAL A 135 15.63 13.00 -3.72
CA VAL A 135 14.48 13.68 -3.11
C VAL A 135 13.36 12.69 -2.81
N ASP A 136 12.84 12.77 -1.59
CA ASP A 136 11.64 12.08 -1.14
C ASP A 136 10.44 13.02 -1.30
N GLN A 137 9.46 12.65 -2.13
CA GLN A 137 8.27 13.48 -2.35
C GLN A 137 7.20 13.29 -1.26
N GLY A 138 7.37 12.30 -0.39
CA GLY A 138 6.34 11.86 0.54
C GLY A 138 5.24 11.03 -0.13
N PRO A 139 4.21 10.63 0.62
CA PRO A 139 3.16 9.77 0.11
C PRO A 139 2.25 10.49 -0.89
N ILE A 140 1.90 9.76 -1.95
CA ILE A 140 0.86 10.11 -2.91
C ILE A 140 -0.31 9.17 -2.67
N LEU A 141 -1.34 9.66 -2.00
CA LEU A 141 -2.57 8.92 -1.75
C LEU A 141 -3.46 8.98 -2.98
N MET A 142 -3.92 7.83 -3.45
CA MET A 142 -4.93 7.73 -4.49
C MET A 142 -6.15 7.04 -3.91
N SER A 143 -7.33 7.56 -4.21
CA SER A 143 -8.60 7.00 -3.76
C SER A 143 -9.65 7.22 -4.82
N ASP A 144 -10.56 6.26 -4.93
CA ASP A 144 -11.86 6.52 -5.52
C ASP A 144 -12.62 7.56 -4.66
N TRP A 145 -13.56 8.28 -5.29
CA TRP A 145 -14.27 9.37 -4.64
C TRP A 145 -15.76 9.33 -4.93
N TYR A 146 -16.55 9.32 -3.85
CA TYR A 146 -18.00 9.34 -3.88
C TYR A 146 -18.52 10.64 -3.26
N HIS A 147 -19.61 11.19 -3.79
CA HIS A 147 -20.27 12.36 -3.19
C HIS A 147 -21.26 11.99 -2.08
N ALA A 148 -21.65 10.71 -2.02
CA ALA A 148 -22.46 10.11 -0.97
C ALA A 148 -21.54 9.38 0.05
N ASP A 149 -21.91 9.43 1.33
CA ASP A 149 -21.13 8.77 2.38
C ASP A 149 -21.27 7.24 2.31
N ALA A 150 -20.30 6.53 2.89
CA ALA A 150 -20.24 5.07 2.84
C ALA A 150 -21.54 4.39 3.36
N PHE A 151 -22.18 4.96 4.39
CA PHE A 151 -23.42 4.40 4.93
C PHE A 151 -24.61 4.57 3.98
N ALA A 152 -24.64 5.66 3.20
CA ALA A 152 -25.63 5.86 2.16
C ALA A 152 -25.43 4.95 0.93
N LEU A 153 -24.19 4.48 0.70
CA LEU A 153 -23.84 3.57 -0.39
C LEU A 153 -24.02 2.09 -0.03
N TYR A 154 -23.99 1.75 1.26
CA TYR A 154 -24.15 0.37 1.74
C TYR A 154 -25.41 -0.35 1.23
N PRO A 155 -26.60 0.29 1.11
CA PRO A 155 -27.76 -0.35 0.50
C PRO A 155 -27.53 -0.77 -0.95
N THR A 156 -26.75 -0.02 -1.73
CA THR A 156 -26.42 -0.43 -3.11
C THR A 156 -25.58 -1.69 -3.08
N GLU A 157 -24.50 -1.71 -2.29
CA GLU A 157 -23.59 -2.86 -2.17
C GLU A 157 -24.31 -4.14 -1.74
N ILE A 158 -25.26 -4.04 -0.79
CA ILE A 158 -25.94 -5.23 -0.26
C ILE A 158 -27.17 -5.64 -1.09
N LEU A 159 -27.85 -4.68 -1.74
CA LEU A 159 -29.12 -4.92 -2.45
C LEU A 159 -28.96 -5.21 -3.95
N THR A 160 -27.77 -4.99 -4.50
CA THR A 160 -27.45 -5.26 -5.91
C THR A 160 -26.25 -6.20 -6.01
N PRO A 161 -26.03 -6.85 -7.16
CA PRO A 161 -24.81 -7.63 -7.40
C PRO A 161 -23.61 -6.74 -7.82
N GLU A 162 -23.73 -5.41 -7.69
CA GLU A 162 -22.76 -4.44 -8.20
C GLU A 162 -22.25 -3.54 -7.06
N ALA A 163 -20.93 -3.28 -7.06
CA ALA A 163 -20.38 -2.27 -6.18
C ALA A 163 -20.88 -0.87 -6.60
N PRO A 164 -21.04 0.06 -5.64
CA PRO A 164 -21.24 1.47 -5.97
C PRO A 164 -20.15 1.96 -6.90
N ILE A 165 -20.53 2.68 -7.95
CA ILE A 165 -19.58 3.24 -8.90
C ILE A 165 -19.16 4.64 -8.39
N PRO A 166 -17.85 4.92 -8.24
CA PRO A 166 -17.36 6.24 -7.85
C PRO A 166 -17.79 7.36 -8.81
N GLY A 167 -17.88 8.59 -8.31
CA GLY A 167 -18.16 9.76 -9.15
C GLY A 167 -16.91 10.30 -9.85
N THR A 168 -15.74 10.14 -9.20
CA THR A 168 -14.42 10.50 -9.73
C THR A 168 -13.34 9.81 -8.89
N ASN A 169 -12.08 10.19 -9.08
CA ASN A 169 -10.94 9.80 -8.26
C ASN A 169 -10.22 11.05 -7.74
N VAL A 170 -9.52 10.89 -6.61
CA VAL A 170 -8.71 11.96 -6.00
C VAL A 170 -7.29 11.50 -5.76
N MET A 171 -6.34 12.40 -5.97
CA MET A 171 -4.93 12.23 -5.67
C MET A 171 -4.51 13.25 -4.61
N ASN A 172 -4.01 12.80 -3.46
CA ASN A 172 -3.67 13.61 -2.30
C ASN A 172 -4.80 14.59 -1.91
N GLY A 173 -6.05 14.12 -2.00
CA GLY A 173 -7.25 14.90 -1.68
C GLY A 173 -7.60 15.98 -2.71
N LYS A 174 -7.10 15.85 -3.94
CA LYS A 174 -7.40 16.75 -5.05
C LYS A 174 -7.89 15.97 -6.26
N GLY A 175 -8.97 16.41 -6.88
CA GLY A 175 -9.53 15.79 -8.08
C GLY A 175 -10.25 16.80 -8.95
N VAL A 176 -10.84 16.30 -10.03
CA VAL A 176 -11.68 17.09 -10.91
C VAL A 176 -12.97 16.34 -11.20
N PHE A 177 -14.09 16.98 -10.91
CA PHE A 177 -15.42 16.52 -11.30
C PHE A 177 -16.05 17.57 -12.21
N ASP A 178 -16.45 17.15 -13.42
CA ASP A 178 -17.07 18.03 -14.40
C ASP A 178 -18.54 18.26 -14.01
N CYS A 179 -18.82 19.45 -13.48
CA CYS A 179 -20.15 19.87 -13.06
C CYS A 179 -20.39 21.33 -13.39
N ASP A 180 -21.66 21.69 -13.64
CA ASP A 180 -22.07 23.07 -13.87
C ASP A 180 -22.61 23.69 -12.56
N PRO A 181 -21.98 24.73 -12.00
CA PRO A 181 -22.50 25.46 -10.83
C PRO A 181 -23.87 26.10 -11.03
N SER A 182 -24.29 26.33 -12.28
CA SER A 182 -25.60 26.89 -12.62
C SER A 182 -26.72 25.84 -12.54
N GLU A 183 -26.39 24.56 -12.76
CA GLU A 183 -27.34 23.46 -12.74
C GLU A 183 -27.30 22.66 -11.42
N ALA A 184 -26.13 22.63 -10.75
CA ALA A 184 -25.91 21.85 -9.54
C ALA A 184 -25.51 22.75 -8.35
N PRO A 185 -26.37 22.90 -7.33
CA PRO A 185 -26.11 23.81 -6.18
C PRO A 185 -24.93 23.38 -5.29
N ARG A 186 -24.43 22.16 -5.47
CA ARG A 186 -23.29 21.60 -4.74
C ARG A 186 -22.00 21.59 -5.54
N CYS A 187 -22.07 21.96 -6.81
CA CYS A 187 -20.89 22.19 -7.63
C CYS A 187 -20.27 23.53 -7.22
N THR A 188 -19.01 23.49 -6.82
CA THR A 188 -18.28 24.70 -6.39
C THR A 188 -17.61 25.43 -7.55
N GLY A 189 -17.48 24.77 -8.71
CA GLY A 189 -16.74 25.27 -9.88
C GLY A 189 -15.22 25.41 -9.66
N LYS A 190 -14.70 24.93 -8.53
CA LYS A 190 -13.26 24.94 -8.22
C LYS A 190 -12.71 23.54 -8.41
N HIS A 191 -11.59 23.42 -9.11
CA HIS A 191 -10.90 22.15 -9.28
C HIS A 191 -9.39 22.35 -9.14
N GLU A 192 -8.74 21.42 -8.46
CA GLU A 192 -7.29 21.40 -8.32
C GLU A 192 -6.79 19.99 -8.60
N ARG A 193 -5.61 19.87 -9.19
CA ARG A 193 -4.92 18.59 -9.34
C ARG A 193 -3.74 18.52 -8.38
N HIS A 194 -3.32 17.30 -8.04
CA HIS A 194 -2.07 17.14 -7.34
C HIS A 194 -0.91 17.52 -8.26
N GLU A 195 0.03 18.32 -7.78
CA GLU A 195 1.17 18.76 -8.60
C GLU A 195 2.47 18.46 -7.88
N ILE A 196 3.40 17.86 -8.61
CA ILE A 196 4.74 17.52 -8.13
C ILE A 196 5.75 18.29 -8.98
N ALA A 197 6.60 19.06 -8.32
CA ALA A 197 7.71 19.74 -8.98
C ALA A 197 8.96 18.85 -8.89
N LEU A 198 9.36 18.26 -10.02
CA LEU A 198 10.58 17.46 -10.06
C LEU A 198 11.80 18.37 -10.28
N LYS A 199 12.88 18.06 -9.56
CA LYS A 199 14.22 18.60 -9.85
C LYS A 199 14.98 17.50 -10.59
N ARG A 200 16.09 17.82 -11.25
CA ARG A 200 16.94 16.77 -11.82
C ARG A 200 17.45 15.85 -10.70
N GLY A 201 17.28 14.55 -10.87
CA GLY A 201 17.69 13.51 -9.93
C GLY A 201 16.65 12.38 -9.87
N PRO A 202 16.95 11.26 -9.18
CA PRO A 202 15.97 10.24 -8.87
C PRO A 202 15.08 10.70 -7.71
N HIS A 203 13.77 10.60 -7.91
CA HIS A 203 12.73 10.88 -6.94
C HIS A 203 12.10 9.58 -6.45
N ARG A 204 11.84 9.44 -5.15
CA ARG A 204 11.19 8.24 -4.58
C ARG A 204 9.75 8.53 -4.16
N ASP A 205 8.83 7.67 -4.60
CA ASP A 205 7.47 7.45 -4.07
C ASP A 205 7.37 6.02 -3.48
N LEU A 206 6.24 5.57 -2.90
CA LEU A 206 6.24 4.80 -1.62
C LEU A 206 5.53 3.40 -1.50
N ASN A 207 6.17 2.32 -0.94
CA ASN A 207 5.81 0.88 -0.87
C ASN A 207 5.34 0.47 0.50
N ASP A 208 4.63 -0.65 0.55
CA ASP A 208 4.44 -1.51 1.72
C ASP A 208 5.74 -1.68 2.54
N PHE A 209 5.66 -2.35 3.68
CA PHE A 209 6.78 -2.46 4.61
C PHE A 209 7.89 -3.47 4.22
N VAL A 210 7.92 -3.94 2.98
CA VAL A 210 8.89 -4.93 2.49
C VAL A 210 9.72 -4.37 1.34
N PRO A 211 11.01 -4.04 1.57
CA PRO A 211 11.90 -3.64 0.49
C PRO A 211 12.19 -4.78 -0.48
N ILE A 212 12.07 -4.51 -1.78
CA ILE A 212 12.31 -5.46 -2.88
C ILE A 212 13.52 -5.09 -3.72
N GLN A 213 13.99 -6.06 -4.52
CA GLN A 213 14.91 -5.81 -5.61
C GLN A 213 14.24 -4.87 -6.62
N PRO A 214 14.90 -3.77 -7.01
CA PRO A 214 14.33 -2.82 -7.94
C PRO A 214 14.10 -3.48 -9.30
N TYR A 215 12.97 -3.14 -9.92
CA TYR A 215 12.68 -3.47 -11.31
C TYR A 215 12.02 -2.25 -11.98
N GLU A 216 12.13 -2.17 -13.30
CA GLU A 216 11.55 -1.09 -14.10
C GLU A 216 10.21 -1.53 -14.69
N THR A 217 9.23 -0.61 -14.71
CA THR A 217 7.94 -0.80 -15.36
C THR A 217 7.38 0.54 -15.83
N ASP A 218 6.67 0.53 -16.96
CA ASP A 218 5.98 1.71 -17.49
C ASP A 218 4.64 1.96 -16.78
N VAL A 219 4.05 0.88 -16.25
CA VAL A 219 2.73 0.89 -15.61
C VAL A 219 2.79 0.06 -14.34
N LEU A 220 2.25 0.63 -13.28
CA LEU A 220 2.09 -0.03 -12.01
C LEU A 220 0.60 -0.17 -11.70
N ILE A 221 0.15 -1.40 -11.56
CA ILE A 221 -1.20 -1.71 -11.09
C ILE A 221 -1.14 -1.68 -9.57
N VAL A 222 -1.89 -0.76 -8.97
CA VAL A 222 -1.95 -0.56 -7.54
C VAL A 222 -3.37 -0.80 -7.09
N GLY A 223 -3.58 -1.83 -6.30
CA GLY A 223 -4.84 -2.04 -5.64
C GLY A 223 -4.98 -1.26 -4.34
N ILE A 224 -5.67 -1.81 -3.34
CA ILE A 224 -5.68 -1.26 -1.97
C ILE A 224 -4.34 -1.59 -1.27
N GLU A 225 -3.26 -1.06 -1.84
CA GLU A 225 -1.86 -1.42 -1.57
C GLU A 225 -0.95 -0.20 -1.70
N ARG A 226 0.37 -0.36 -1.46
CA ARG A 226 1.36 0.72 -1.54
C ARG A 226 2.59 0.23 -2.32
N TYR A 227 3.24 1.09 -3.13
CA TYR A 227 4.46 0.76 -3.93
C TYR A 227 5.53 1.84 -3.99
N GLU A 228 6.80 1.48 -3.73
CA GLU A 228 7.93 2.41 -3.79
C GLU A 228 8.38 2.50 -5.23
N ILE A 229 8.14 3.63 -5.87
CA ILE A 229 8.64 3.88 -7.21
C ILE A 229 9.76 4.89 -7.17
N LEU A 230 10.72 4.75 -8.08
CA LEU A 230 11.74 5.75 -8.29
C LEU A 230 11.54 6.35 -9.69
N ILE A 231 11.28 7.64 -9.76
CA ILE A 231 11.11 8.40 -10.99
C ILE A 231 12.41 9.15 -11.26
N THR A 232 13.09 8.81 -12.34
CA THR A 232 14.23 9.60 -12.81
C THR A 232 13.73 10.79 -13.61
N ALA A 233 14.15 11.99 -13.23
CA ALA A 233 13.73 13.21 -13.90
C ALA A 233 14.55 13.52 -15.18
N ASP A 234 14.46 12.64 -16.19
CA ASP A 234 15.23 12.68 -17.43
C ASP A 234 14.39 12.72 -18.72
N ALA A 235 13.11 13.11 -18.60
CA ALA A 235 12.17 13.15 -19.73
C ALA A 235 12.60 14.10 -20.87
N GLU A 236 12.29 13.71 -22.10
CA GLU A 236 12.43 14.54 -23.30
C GLU A 236 11.32 15.60 -23.38
N PHE A 237 11.68 16.84 -23.71
CA PHE A 237 10.74 17.98 -23.70
C PHE A 237 10.09 18.30 -25.05
N THR A 238 10.00 17.31 -25.94
CA THR A 238 9.46 17.48 -27.31
C THR A 238 8.02 18.04 -27.29
N ASN A 239 7.20 17.60 -26.33
CA ASN A 239 5.80 18.04 -26.18
C ASN A 239 5.59 18.94 -24.95
N GLY A 240 6.65 19.62 -24.49
CA GLY A 240 6.62 20.50 -23.32
C GLY A 240 7.26 19.88 -22.07
N THR A 241 7.19 20.61 -20.96
CA THR A 241 7.90 20.31 -19.70
C THR A 241 6.97 19.82 -18.58
N ASN A 242 5.69 19.62 -18.89
CA ASN A 242 4.67 19.21 -17.94
C ASN A 242 4.09 17.88 -18.42
N PHE A 243 3.88 16.95 -17.51
CA PHE A 243 3.45 15.58 -17.81
C PHE A 243 2.24 15.21 -16.94
N TRP A 244 1.28 14.49 -17.51
CA TRP A 244 0.15 13.98 -16.76
C TRP A 244 0.55 12.81 -15.87
N MET A 245 0.00 12.77 -14.66
CA MET A 245 -0.05 11.56 -13.85
C MET A 245 -1.43 10.95 -14.03
N HIS A 246 -1.44 9.72 -14.56
CA HIS A 246 -2.67 9.00 -14.83
C HIS A 246 -2.97 7.97 -13.75
N ALA A 247 -4.21 7.92 -13.29
CA ALA A 247 -4.76 6.80 -12.54
C ALA A 247 -6.10 6.40 -13.17
N ASN A 248 -6.21 5.13 -13.56
CA ASN A 248 -7.39 4.61 -14.23
C ASN A 248 -8.01 3.50 -13.38
N TYR A 249 -9.33 3.43 -13.41
CA TYR A 249 -10.00 2.22 -12.98
C TYR A 249 -9.82 1.14 -14.04
N CYS A 250 -9.54 -0.08 -13.61
CA CYS A 250 -9.23 -1.22 -14.47
C CYS A 250 -10.36 -1.58 -15.45
N ASP A 251 -11.62 -1.37 -15.06
CA ASP A 251 -12.83 -1.65 -15.87
C ASP A 251 -13.47 -0.41 -16.53
N ILE A 252 -13.02 0.81 -16.22
CA ILE A 252 -13.71 2.04 -16.64
C ILE A 252 -12.74 2.95 -17.41
N GLY A 253 -12.69 2.76 -18.73
CA GLY A 253 -11.84 3.55 -19.63
C GLY A 253 -12.38 4.94 -19.98
N THR A 254 -13.58 5.32 -19.52
CA THR A 254 -14.24 6.58 -19.90
C THR A 254 -14.06 7.70 -18.89
N TRP A 255 -13.38 7.46 -17.77
CA TRP A 255 -13.21 8.45 -16.71
C TRP A 255 -12.02 9.37 -16.92
N GLU A 256 -12.10 10.53 -16.28
CA GLU A 256 -10.96 11.43 -16.19
C GLU A 256 -9.84 10.75 -15.40
N SER A 257 -8.79 10.37 -16.10
CA SER A 257 -7.63 9.69 -15.52
C SER A 257 -6.51 10.64 -15.13
N ARG A 258 -6.54 11.89 -15.61
CA ARG A 258 -5.52 12.90 -15.34
C ARG A 258 -5.72 13.49 -13.94
N LEU A 259 -5.22 12.80 -12.92
CA LEU A 259 -5.39 13.20 -11.52
C LEU A 259 -4.27 14.11 -11.01
N GLY A 260 -3.09 14.03 -11.62
CA GLY A 260 -1.93 14.81 -11.20
C GLY A 260 -1.11 15.37 -12.36
N ILE A 261 -0.20 16.29 -12.02
CA ILE A 261 0.72 16.93 -12.96
C ILE A 261 2.13 16.88 -12.41
N ILE A 262 3.05 16.34 -13.19
CA ILE A 262 4.49 16.47 -12.97
C ILE A 262 4.97 17.72 -13.70
N ARG A 263 5.63 18.64 -12.98
CA ARG A 263 6.18 19.89 -13.52
C ARG A 263 7.70 19.91 -13.40
N TYR A 264 8.39 20.02 -14.53
CA TYR A 264 9.83 20.28 -14.55
C TYR A 264 10.16 21.78 -14.46
N GLY A 265 9.23 22.63 -14.89
CA GLY A 265 9.34 24.08 -14.77
C GLY A 265 8.49 24.60 -13.62
N ALA A 266 9.11 24.98 -12.50
CA ALA A 266 8.39 25.41 -11.28
C ALA A 266 7.46 26.64 -11.46
N LEU A 267 7.66 27.43 -12.53
CA LEU A 267 6.82 28.58 -12.86
C LEU A 267 5.82 28.31 -14.00
N ASN A 268 5.91 27.14 -14.64
CA ASN A 268 5.03 26.79 -15.75
C ASN A 268 3.71 26.24 -15.22
N THR A 269 2.61 26.97 -15.44
CA THR A 269 1.26 26.60 -15.01
C THR A 269 0.39 26.04 -16.13
N SER A 270 0.92 25.88 -17.35
CA SER A 270 0.18 25.29 -18.47
C SER A 270 -0.15 23.82 -18.22
N ASP A 271 -1.24 23.34 -18.77
CA ASP A 271 -1.57 21.92 -18.76
C ASP A 271 -0.58 21.11 -19.61
N PRO A 272 -0.26 19.87 -19.21
CA PRO A 272 0.49 18.93 -20.04
C PRO A 272 -0.16 18.69 -21.41
N TYR A 273 0.67 18.40 -22.40
CA TYR A 273 0.20 17.94 -23.70
C TYR A 273 -0.60 16.64 -23.56
N THR A 274 -1.76 16.58 -24.22
CA THR A 274 -2.60 15.37 -24.26
C THR A 274 -2.49 14.76 -25.66
N PRO A 275 -1.97 13.52 -25.80
CA PRO A 275 -1.86 12.87 -27.11
C PRO A 275 -3.24 12.52 -27.68
N PRO A 276 -3.37 12.30 -29.00
CA PRO A 276 -4.60 11.83 -29.63
C PRO A 276 -5.08 10.50 -29.02
N VAL A 277 -6.40 10.25 -29.03
CA VAL A 277 -7.00 9.03 -28.44
C VAL A 277 -6.40 7.74 -28.99
N SER A 278 -5.99 7.72 -30.26
CA SER A 278 -5.34 6.56 -30.89
C SER A 278 -3.97 6.21 -30.31
N GLU A 279 -3.34 7.15 -29.61
CA GLU A 279 -2.04 7.00 -28.96
C GLU A 279 -2.19 6.86 -27.43
N GLN A 280 -3.42 6.94 -26.91
CA GLN A 280 -3.70 6.73 -25.50
C GLN A 280 -3.89 5.24 -25.22
N HIS A 281 -3.21 4.76 -24.19
CA HIS A 281 -3.34 3.39 -23.70
C HIS A 281 -4.35 3.36 -22.55
N TYR A 282 -5.39 2.53 -22.69
CA TYR A 282 -6.39 2.26 -21.66
C TYR A 282 -6.37 0.78 -21.28
N GLY A 283 -6.79 0.46 -20.07
CA GLY A 283 -7.04 -0.92 -19.63
C GLY A 283 -5.76 -1.72 -19.40
N PHE A 284 -5.11 -1.48 -18.26
CA PHE A 284 -3.87 -2.16 -17.88
C PHE A 284 -4.07 -3.49 -17.15
N GLY A 285 -5.33 -3.92 -16.94
CA GLY A 285 -5.67 -5.16 -16.24
C GLY A 285 -5.96 -4.96 -14.74
N PHE A 286 -6.16 -6.08 -14.04
CA PHE A 286 -6.64 -6.14 -12.63
C PHE A 286 -5.64 -6.81 -11.68
N GLN A 287 -4.51 -7.26 -12.21
CA GLN A 287 -3.58 -8.10 -11.48
C GLN A 287 -2.44 -7.26 -10.94
N ASP A 288 -2.03 -7.55 -9.71
CA ASP A 288 -0.77 -7.03 -9.17
C ASP A 288 0.41 -7.38 -10.10
N PRO A 289 1.56 -6.67 -9.96
CA PRO A 289 2.79 -7.11 -10.58
C PRO A 289 3.05 -8.58 -10.26
N PRO A 290 3.54 -9.35 -11.24
CA PRO A 290 3.68 -10.79 -11.07
C PRO A 290 4.60 -11.10 -9.87
N PRO A 291 4.28 -12.10 -9.03
CA PRO A 291 5.02 -12.36 -7.79
C PRO A 291 6.54 -12.50 -7.98
N GLU A 292 6.97 -13.04 -9.13
CA GLU A 292 8.39 -13.18 -9.48
C GLU A 292 9.15 -11.85 -9.61
N SER A 293 8.46 -10.74 -9.88
CA SER A 293 9.06 -9.40 -9.92
C SER A 293 9.23 -8.78 -8.53
N LEU A 294 8.48 -9.27 -7.54
CA LEU A 294 8.43 -8.72 -6.19
C LEU A 294 9.42 -9.44 -5.25
N VAL A 295 10.70 -9.44 -5.60
CA VAL A 295 11.74 -10.22 -4.89
C VAL A 295 12.24 -9.49 -3.63
N PRO A 296 12.00 -9.98 -2.40
CA PRO A 296 12.42 -9.29 -1.18
C PRO A 296 13.95 -9.18 -1.06
N ILE A 297 14.45 -8.05 -0.54
CA ILE A 297 15.89 -7.87 -0.23
C ILE A 297 16.30 -8.76 0.94
N VAL A 298 15.53 -8.73 2.04
CA VAL A 298 15.72 -9.61 3.19
C VAL A 298 15.10 -10.96 2.86
N LYS A 299 15.96 -11.90 2.45
CA LYS A 299 15.50 -13.18 1.93
C LYS A 299 14.72 -13.99 2.95
N ARG A 300 13.71 -14.72 2.47
CA ARG A 300 12.97 -15.73 3.24
C ARG A 300 13.01 -17.07 2.56
N GLN A 301 13.27 -18.12 3.33
CA GLN A 301 13.13 -19.51 2.90
C GLN A 301 11.90 -20.07 3.57
N VAL A 302 10.97 -20.59 2.78
CA VAL A 302 9.73 -21.17 3.31
C VAL A 302 10.05 -22.59 3.75
N GLY A 303 9.93 -22.84 5.06
CA GLY A 303 10.09 -24.17 5.66
C GLY A 303 8.99 -25.15 5.25
N LYS A 304 9.09 -26.37 5.77
CA LYS A 304 8.08 -27.41 5.56
C LYS A 304 6.72 -26.96 6.11
N ASN A 305 5.65 -27.22 5.36
CA ASN A 305 4.28 -27.00 5.83
C ASN A 305 4.00 -27.85 7.09
N MET A 306 3.59 -27.20 8.18
CA MET A 306 3.30 -27.82 9.47
C MET A 306 1.80 -28.00 9.74
N ASN A 307 0.93 -27.31 8.99
CA ASN A 307 -0.51 -27.47 9.10
C ASN A 307 -1.00 -28.53 8.11
N SER A 308 -1.81 -29.48 8.59
CA SER A 308 -2.52 -30.46 7.78
C SER A 308 -3.83 -29.87 7.24
N PHE A 309 -3.79 -28.67 6.65
CA PHE A 309 -4.97 -28.10 6.00
C PHE A 309 -5.20 -28.83 4.68
N ASP A 310 -6.32 -29.53 4.60
CA ASP A 310 -6.77 -30.18 3.37
C ASP A 310 -7.82 -29.31 2.67
N THR A 311 -8.26 -29.73 1.49
CA THR A 311 -9.30 -29.07 0.68
C THR A 311 -10.55 -28.58 1.45
N PRO A 312 -11.02 -29.26 2.53
CA PRO A 312 -12.11 -28.77 3.38
C PRO A 312 -11.78 -27.48 4.17
N ASP A 313 -10.52 -27.28 4.54
CA ASP A 313 -10.06 -26.17 5.39
C ASP A 313 -9.73 -24.90 4.59
N TYR A 314 -9.69 -25.01 3.27
CA TYR A 314 -9.41 -23.88 2.38
C TYR A 314 -10.48 -22.81 2.55
N LEU A 315 -10.06 -21.56 2.73
CA LEU A 315 -10.99 -20.44 2.76
C LEU A 315 -11.65 -20.32 1.40
N ARG A 316 -12.96 -20.10 1.42
CA ARG A 316 -13.75 -19.95 0.20
C ARG A 316 -14.32 -18.56 0.13
N ILE A 317 -14.07 -17.87 -0.97
CA ILE A 317 -14.59 -16.52 -1.22
C ILE A 317 -15.71 -16.61 -2.23
N GLY A 318 -16.82 -15.96 -1.94
CA GLY A 318 -17.91 -15.81 -2.89
C GLY A 318 -19.09 -15.05 -2.33
N LEU A 319 -20.01 -14.68 -3.22
CA LEU A 319 -21.23 -13.97 -2.85
C LEU A 319 -22.39 -14.96 -2.64
N GLN A 320 -23.17 -14.77 -1.58
CA GLN A 320 -24.31 -15.62 -1.23
C GLN A 320 -25.54 -14.81 -0.84
N ALA A 321 -26.70 -15.27 -1.30
CA ALA A 321 -28.02 -14.76 -0.92
C ALA A 321 -28.28 -14.90 0.59
N TRP A 322 -28.85 -13.85 1.20
CA TRP A 322 -29.24 -13.82 2.61
C TRP A 322 -30.74 -13.46 2.76
N PRO A 323 -31.48 -13.99 3.75
CA PRO A 323 -31.06 -14.99 4.74
C PRO A 323 -31.09 -16.42 4.19
N ASN A 324 -31.75 -16.63 3.05
CA ASN A 324 -31.87 -17.93 2.42
C ASN A 324 -30.89 -18.06 1.26
N VAL A 325 -29.89 -18.90 1.46
CA VAL A 325 -28.81 -19.18 0.51
C VAL A 325 -29.28 -19.78 -0.81
N SER A 326 -30.48 -20.38 -0.82
CA SER A 326 -31.08 -21.02 -2.00
C SER A 326 -32.07 -20.11 -2.74
N ASP A 327 -32.29 -18.88 -2.27
CA ASP A 327 -33.21 -17.94 -2.91
C ASP A 327 -32.53 -17.21 -4.08
N PRO A 328 -32.87 -17.53 -5.34
CA PRO A 328 -32.29 -16.86 -6.50
C PRO A 328 -32.78 -15.42 -6.68
N ASN A 329 -33.83 -15.02 -5.94
CA ASN A 329 -34.40 -13.68 -5.98
C ASN A 329 -34.10 -12.88 -4.71
N SER A 330 -33.18 -13.36 -3.86
CA SER A 330 -32.80 -12.58 -2.70
C SER A 330 -32.27 -11.23 -3.16
N ARG A 331 -32.75 -10.18 -2.51
CA ARG A 331 -32.21 -8.84 -2.73
C ARG A 331 -30.91 -8.66 -1.98
N ILE A 332 -30.73 -9.36 -0.86
CA ILE A 332 -29.58 -9.18 0.02
C ILE A 332 -28.52 -10.21 -0.33
N HIS A 333 -27.32 -9.73 -0.59
CA HIS A 333 -26.15 -10.55 -0.86
C HIS A 333 -25.06 -10.28 0.19
N THR A 334 -24.36 -11.33 0.61
CA THR A 334 -23.26 -11.22 1.58
C THR A 334 -22.02 -11.92 1.06
N LEU A 335 -20.85 -11.36 1.37
CA LEU A 335 -19.57 -11.97 1.05
C LEU A 335 -19.25 -13.06 2.07
N LEU A 336 -18.90 -14.24 1.56
CA LEU A 336 -18.45 -15.38 2.33
C LEU A 336 -16.93 -15.39 2.39
N LEU A 337 -16.40 -15.72 3.56
CA LEU A 337 -15.04 -16.18 3.75
C LEU A 337 -15.14 -17.48 4.54
N THR A 338 -14.86 -18.63 3.91
CA THR A 338 -15.24 -20.00 4.33
C THR A 338 -16.64 -20.41 3.87
N ASN A 339 -17.52 -20.86 4.76
CA ASN A 339 -18.91 -21.24 4.48
C ASN A 339 -19.91 -20.25 5.09
N ARG A 340 -19.45 -19.12 5.64
CA ARG A 340 -20.27 -18.11 6.33
C ARG A 340 -19.72 -16.71 6.08
N SER A 341 -20.56 -15.71 6.29
CA SER A 341 -20.20 -14.30 6.31
C SER A 341 -19.82 -13.92 7.74
N ILE A 342 -18.75 -13.15 7.91
CA ILE A 342 -18.31 -12.74 9.24
C ILE A 342 -19.31 -11.77 9.87
N CYS A 343 -19.62 -11.98 11.15
CA CYS A 343 -20.39 -11.05 11.96
C CYS A 343 -19.77 -10.97 13.34
N LEU A 344 -19.43 -9.76 13.79
CA LEU A 344 -18.72 -9.50 15.03
C LEU A 344 -19.59 -8.68 15.97
N ASP A 345 -19.59 -9.03 17.26
CA ASP A 345 -20.16 -8.20 18.32
C ASP A 345 -19.09 -7.22 18.82
N TRP A 346 -19.25 -5.93 18.49
CA TRP A 346 -18.32 -4.88 18.91
C TRP A 346 -18.30 -4.68 20.43
N SER A 347 -19.35 -5.07 21.14
CA SER A 347 -19.42 -5.01 22.61
C SER A 347 -18.72 -6.19 23.29
N ASP A 348 -18.39 -7.24 22.52
CA ASP A 348 -17.78 -8.48 23.02
C ASP A 348 -16.61 -8.96 22.15
N PRO A 349 -15.51 -8.17 22.06
CA PRO A 349 -14.41 -8.44 21.14
C PRO A 349 -13.62 -9.70 21.51
N SER A 350 -13.06 -10.37 20.50
CA SER A 350 -12.27 -11.60 20.64
C SER A 350 -11.15 -11.50 21.70
N LEU A 351 -10.49 -10.34 21.81
CA LEU A 351 -9.44 -10.15 22.81
C LEU A 351 -9.97 -10.20 24.25
N LYS A 352 -11.15 -9.62 24.51
CA LYS A 352 -11.82 -9.70 25.81
C LYS A 352 -12.11 -11.16 26.14
N LYS A 353 -12.67 -11.91 25.18
CA LYS A 353 -12.95 -13.35 25.34
C LYS A 353 -11.69 -14.12 25.73
N LEU A 354 -10.59 -13.93 25.01
CA LEU A 354 -9.34 -14.65 25.26
C LEU A 354 -8.65 -14.29 26.58
N THR A 355 -8.88 -13.09 27.11
CA THR A 355 -8.10 -12.56 28.24
C THR A 355 -8.86 -12.49 29.56
N LEU A 356 -10.18 -12.28 29.51
CA LEU A 356 -11.02 -12.05 30.70
C LEU A 356 -12.01 -13.19 30.94
N ASP A 357 -12.46 -13.88 29.89
CA ASP A 357 -13.44 -14.95 30.05
C ASP A 357 -12.74 -16.25 30.45
N ALA A 358 -13.24 -16.92 31.49
CA ALA A 358 -12.65 -18.17 31.97
C ALA A 358 -12.75 -19.30 30.93
N ASN A 359 -13.81 -19.28 30.10
CA ASN A 359 -14.05 -20.22 29.02
C ASN A 359 -14.48 -19.42 27.77
N PRO A 360 -13.52 -19.00 26.92
CA PRO A 360 -13.86 -18.23 25.73
C PRO A 360 -14.68 -19.07 24.75
N GLU A 361 -15.89 -18.61 24.45
CA GLU A 361 -16.72 -19.15 23.37
C GLU A 361 -16.77 -18.17 22.20
N PHE A 362 -16.40 -18.68 21.02
CA PHE A 362 -16.45 -17.95 19.76
C PHE A 362 -17.67 -18.39 18.96
N PRO A 363 -18.63 -17.49 18.72
CA PRO A 363 -19.77 -17.79 17.86
C PRO A 363 -19.31 -18.19 16.45
N PRO A 364 -19.95 -19.16 15.77
CA PRO A 364 -19.55 -19.60 14.43
C PRO A 364 -19.47 -18.48 13.38
N GLU A 365 -20.27 -17.44 13.53
CA GLU A 365 -20.28 -16.22 12.69
C GLU A 365 -19.00 -15.38 12.82
N THR A 366 -18.20 -15.57 13.88
CA THR A 366 -16.88 -14.93 13.99
C THR A 366 -15.81 -15.64 13.13
N SER A 367 -16.15 -16.80 12.55
CA SER A 367 -15.30 -17.61 11.66
C SER A 367 -13.84 -17.76 12.13
N PRO A 368 -13.59 -18.21 13.37
CA PRO A 368 -12.24 -18.28 13.92
C PRO A 368 -11.41 -19.36 13.22
N VAL A 369 -10.22 -19.00 12.75
CA VAL A 369 -9.20 -19.95 12.30
C VAL A 369 -8.17 -20.08 13.42
N THR A 370 -8.05 -21.28 14.00
CA THR A 370 -7.12 -21.54 15.11
C THR A 370 -5.83 -22.12 14.58
N LEU A 371 -4.72 -21.44 14.85
CA LEU A 371 -3.39 -21.83 14.43
C LEU A 371 -2.66 -22.43 15.65
N GLN A 372 -2.15 -23.66 15.54
CA GLN A 372 -1.35 -24.29 16.60
C GLN A 372 0.13 -24.06 16.35
N LEU A 373 0.71 -23.10 17.06
CA LEU A 373 2.14 -22.88 17.04
C LEU A 373 2.83 -23.96 17.86
N SER A 374 3.56 -24.87 17.20
CA SER A 374 4.46 -25.80 17.90
C SER A 374 5.59 -25.02 18.60
N ASP A 375 5.97 -25.50 19.78
CA ASP A 375 6.82 -24.84 20.80
C ASP A 375 7.85 -23.81 20.29
N TRP A 376 7.68 -22.58 20.77
CA TRP A 376 8.57 -21.42 20.68
C TRP A 376 9.98 -21.64 21.29
N GLU A 377 10.26 -22.81 21.84
CA GLU A 377 11.55 -23.16 22.44
C GLU A 377 12.58 -23.51 21.36
N LEU A 378 13.16 -22.51 20.67
CA LEU A 378 14.59 -22.53 20.24
C LEU A 378 15.04 -21.32 19.41
N GLY A 379 14.33 -20.18 19.39
CA GLY A 379 14.74 -19.04 18.55
C GLY A 379 14.79 -19.37 17.05
N VAL A 380 14.12 -20.46 16.65
CA VAL A 380 13.80 -20.77 15.27
C VAL A 380 12.58 -19.92 14.90
N LEU A 381 12.69 -19.25 13.75
CA LEU A 381 11.64 -18.41 13.15
C LEU A 381 10.25 -19.07 13.23
N PRO A 382 9.15 -18.29 13.35
CA PRO A 382 7.81 -18.85 13.18
C PRO A 382 7.75 -19.63 11.87
N HIS A 383 7.37 -20.91 11.98
CA HIS A 383 7.26 -21.82 10.86
C HIS A 383 6.12 -21.34 9.93
N PRO A 384 6.30 -21.33 8.60
CA PRO A 384 5.29 -20.76 7.71
C PRO A 384 4.05 -21.65 7.66
N GLU A 385 2.92 -21.06 8.05
CA GLU A 385 1.61 -21.66 7.88
C GLU A 385 1.07 -21.32 6.50
N GLN A 386 0.48 -22.31 5.81
CA GLN A 386 -0.06 -22.12 4.46
C GLN A 386 -1.56 -21.97 4.52
N LEU A 387 -2.08 -20.89 3.93
CA LEU A 387 -3.50 -20.65 3.78
C LEU A 387 -3.86 -20.73 2.30
N HIS A 388 -4.89 -21.50 1.98
CA HIS A 388 -5.38 -21.62 0.61
C HIS A 388 -6.72 -20.93 0.50
N ILE A 389 -6.86 -20.06 -0.49
CA ILE A 389 -8.07 -19.30 -0.77
C ILE A 389 -8.56 -19.69 -2.17
N LYS A 390 -9.84 -20.04 -2.28
CA LYS A 390 -10.47 -20.43 -3.55
C LYS A 390 -11.85 -19.79 -3.74
N ARG A 391 -12.30 -19.68 -4.98
CA ARG A 391 -13.69 -19.30 -5.27
C ARG A 391 -14.68 -20.36 -4.76
N CYS A 392 -15.78 -19.90 -4.17
CA CYS A 392 -16.89 -20.76 -3.75
C CYS A 392 -17.48 -21.54 -4.94
N CYS A 393 -17.92 -22.78 -4.65
CA CYS A 393 -18.32 -23.79 -5.63
C CYS A 393 -19.76 -23.65 -6.17
N HIS A 394 -20.55 -22.67 -5.71
CA HIS A 394 -21.84 -22.40 -6.35
C HIS A 394 -21.61 -21.57 -7.62
N PRO A 395 -21.96 -22.06 -8.82
CA PRO A 395 -21.94 -21.26 -10.03
C PRO A 395 -22.94 -20.14 -9.85
N SER A 396 -22.43 -18.98 -9.49
CA SER A 396 -23.22 -17.77 -9.42
C SER A 396 -22.74 -16.87 -10.57
N ASN A 397 -23.69 -16.34 -11.34
CA ASN A 397 -23.46 -15.50 -12.52
C ASN A 397 -22.82 -14.14 -12.18
N HIS A 398 -22.15 -14.03 -11.03
CA HIS A 398 -21.49 -12.80 -10.62
C HIS A 398 -20.25 -12.56 -11.48
N PRO A 399 -20.00 -11.29 -11.86
CA PRO A 399 -18.86 -10.91 -12.67
C PRO A 399 -17.55 -11.38 -12.03
N ARG A 400 -16.50 -11.51 -12.85
CA ARG A 400 -15.14 -11.74 -12.34
C ARG A 400 -14.85 -10.62 -11.34
N SER A 401 -14.57 -10.99 -10.10
CA SER A 401 -14.19 -10.07 -9.04
C SER A 401 -12.82 -10.50 -8.55
N VAL A 402 -11.93 -9.53 -8.42
CA VAL A 402 -10.60 -9.74 -7.83
C VAL A 402 -10.62 -9.10 -6.44
N HIS A 403 -10.07 -9.80 -5.45
CA HIS A 403 -10.17 -9.40 -4.04
C HIS A 403 -8.80 -9.08 -3.45
N PRO A 404 -8.55 -7.85 -2.97
CA PRO A 404 -7.38 -7.58 -2.14
C PRO A 404 -7.54 -8.28 -0.79
N ILE A 405 -6.72 -9.28 -0.53
CA ILE A 405 -6.64 -9.93 0.78
C ILE A 405 -5.60 -9.21 1.61
N HIS A 406 -5.97 -8.78 2.81
CA HIS A 406 -5.07 -8.15 3.77
C HIS A 406 -4.97 -8.99 5.04
N LEU A 407 -3.76 -9.19 5.55
CA LEU A 407 -3.51 -9.92 6.79
C LEU A 407 -2.96 -9.00 7.88
N HIS A 408 -3.67 -8.94 8.99
CA HIS A 408 -3.23 -8.18 10.15
C HIS A 408 -2.14 -8.94 10.93
N GLY A 409 -1.15 -8.21 11.43
CA GLY A 409 -0.13 -8.71 12.35
C GLY A 409 1.06 -9.44 11.71
N HIS A 410 1.02 -9.69 10.40
CA HIS A 410 2.06 -10.44 9.69
C HIS A 410 2.24 -9.94 8.26
N ASP A 411 3.49 -9.93 7.78
CA ASP A 411 3.77 -10.06 6.35
C ASP A 411 3.59 -11.55 5.99
N TYR A 412 2.85 -11.86 4.92
CA TYR A 412 2.76 -13.22 4.38
C TYR A 412 3.54 -13.36 3.07
N VAL A 413 3.85 -14.61 2.72
CA VAL A 413 4.52 -14.96 1.47
C VAL A 413 3.53 -15.46 0.43
N ILE A 414 3.71 -15.04 -0.82
CA ILE A 414 2.89 -15.48 -1.95
C ILE A 414 3.56 -16.70 -2.58
N LEU A 415 3.06 -17.88 -2.23
CA LEU A 415 3.62 -19.15 -2.69
C LEU A 415 3.17 -19.50 -4.11
N ALA A 416 1.94 -19.13 -4.47
CA ALA A 416 1.38 -19.31 -5.80
C ALA A 416 0.20 -18.34 -5.99
N GLN A 417 0.00 -17.89 -7.22
CA GLN A 417 -1.15 -17.10 -7.66
C GLN A 417 -1.50 -17.54 -9.08
N GLY A 418 -2.79 -17.53 -9.42
CA GLY A 418 -3.21 -17.80 -10.79
C GLY A 418 -4.71 -17.58 -10.97
N GLU A 419 -5.13 -17.55 -12.23
CA GLU A 419 -6.55 -17.44 -12.57
C GLU A 419 -7.21 -18.82 -12.67
N GLY A 420 -8.50 -18.87 -12.32
CA GLY A 420 -9.33 -20.06 -12.48
C GLY A 420 -9.36 -20.97 -11.25
N PRO A 421 -9.83 -22.22 -11.40
CA PRO A 421 -9.88 -23.19 -10.31
C PRO A 421 -8.48 -23.50 -9.77
N PHE A 422 -8.37 -23.68 -8.45
CA PHE A 422 -7.12 -24.09 -7.81
C PHE A 422 -6.67 -25.46 -8.38
N PRO A 423 -5.51 -25.55 -9.06
CA PRO A 423 -5.01 -26.80 -9.62
C PRO A 423 -4.56 -27.78 -8.52
N ASP A 424 -4.68 -29.08 -8.78
CA ASP A 424 -4.15 -30.12 -7.88
C ASP A 424 -2.60 -30.23 -7.96
N ASP A 425 -1.98 -29.64 -8.99
CA ASP A 425 -0.54 -29.74 -9.31
C ASP A 425 0.25 -28.43 -9.11
N VAL A 426 -0.28 -27.51 -8.28
CA VAL A 426 0.42 -26.27 -7.95
C VAL A 426 1.78 -26.56 -7.30
N VAL A 427 2.85 -26.01 -7.89
CA VAL A 427 4.19 -26.04 -7.31
C VAL A 427 4.46 -24.70 -6.63
N PRO A 428 4.49 -24.61 -5.29
CA PRO A 428 4.72 -23.36 -4.59
C PRO A 428 6.17 -22.88 -4.74
N ASN A 429 6.36 -21.56 -4.86
CA ASN A 429 7.67 -20.95 -4.73
C ASN A 429 8.07 -20.86 -3.26
N LEU A 430 9.09 -21.63 -2.86
CA LEU A 430 9.59 -21.68 -1.48
C LEU A 430 10.91 -20.90 -1.30
N ASP A 431 11.56 -20.50 -2.40
CA ASP A 431 12.85 -19.82 -2.40
C ASP A 431 12.64 -18.31 -2.63
N ASN A 432 12.65 -17.55 -1.54
CA ASN A 432 12.46 -16.11 -1.53
C ASN A 432 11.24 -15.62 -2.33
N PRO A 433 10.03 -16.17 -2.07
CA PRO A 433 8.80 -15.69 -2.69
C PRO A 433 8.52 -14.22 -2.34
N ALA A 434 7.65 -13.59 -3.12
CA ALA A 434 7.10 -12.28 -2.79
C ALA A 434 6.52 -12.26 -1.38
N LYS A 435 6.74 -11.16 -0.65
CA LYS A 435 6.34 -11.01 0.75
C LYS A 435 5.75 -9.63 0.99
N ARG A 436 4.56 -9.56 1.61
CA ARG A 436 3.80 -8.32 1.87
C ARG A 436 2.59 -8.57 2.78
N ASP A 437 1.80 -7.53 3.06
CA ASP A 437 0.60 -7.61 3.91
C ASP A 437 -0.74 -7.56 3.15
N GLY A 438 -0.73 -7.26 1.85
CA GLY A 438 -1.91 -7.20 0.97
C GLY A 438 -1.64 -7.81 -0.40
N TYR A 439 -2.60 -8.51 -1.04
CA TYR A 439 -2.43 -9.07 -2.39
C TYR A 439 -3.76 -9.46 -3.06
N TYR A 440 -3.85 -9.33 -4.38
CA TYR A 440 -5.05 -9.67 -5.14
C TYR A 440 -5.22 -11.16 -5.41
N ILE A 441 -6.45 -11.67 -5.27
CA ILE A 441 -6.88 -13.04 -5.62
C ILE A 441 -8.02 -13.03 -6.63
#